data_AF-A0A081N3B7-F1
#
_entry.id   AF-A0A081N3B7-F1
#
_cell.length_a   1.000
_cell.length_b   1.000
_cell.length_c   1.000
_cell.angle_alpha   90.00
_cell.angle_beta   90.00
_cell.angle_gamma   90.00
#
_symmetry.space_group_name_H-M   'P 1'
#
loop_
_entity.id
_entity.type
_entity.pdbx_description
1 polymer ?
#
loop_
_entity_poly.entity_id
_entity_poly.type
_entity_poly.pdbx_seq_one_letter_code
_entity_poly.pdbx_strand_id
1 'polypeptide(L)'
;MKNRENPISASFFADPEITALSKEAKLIAVYLVLYSHSKKSRSFYMPSEHLELLLGLNVASTPEDLGEVEDALNELSTRKLVEYDGDNCLTVTSNWFSDSDGE
;
A
#
# COMPACT_ATOMS: atom_id res chain seq x y z
N MET A 1 -19.91 5.57 20.48
CA MET A 1 -18.94 4.98 19.53
C MET A 1 -18.66 6.05 18.48
N LYS A 2 -17.42 6.50 18.29
CA LYS A 2 -17.10 7.38 17.15
C LYS A 2 -17.39 6.59 15.86
N ASN A 3 -18.12 7.16 14.91
CA ASN A 3 -18.21 6.59 13.57
C ASN A 3 -16.78 6.46 13.04
N ARG A 4 -16.30 5.23 12.87
CA ARG A 4 -15.04 4.98 12.17
C ARG A 4 -15.34 5.25 10.71
N GLU A 5 -15.02 6.46 10.25
CA GLU A 5 -15.04 6.78 8.83
C GLU A 5 -14.09 5.80 8.13
N ASN A 6 -14.59 5.12 7.11
CA ASN A 6 -13.76 4.22 6.31
C ASN A 6 -12.92 5.11 5.38
N PRO A 7 -11.58 5.15 5.52
CA PRO A 7 -10.75 6.03 4.72
C PRO A 7 -10.68 5.60 3.25
N ILE A 8 -11.17 4.39 2.93
CA ILE A 8 -11.28 3.91 1.56
C ILE A 8 -12.70 4.14 1.06
N SER A 9 -12.85 5.12 0.18
CA SER A 9 -14.11 5.40 -0.51
C SER A 9 -14.33 4.46 -1.70
N ALA A 10 -15.57 4.39 -2.19
CA ALA A 10 -15.85 3.73 -3.46
C ALA A 10 -15.11 4.37 -4.65
N SER A 11 -14.75 5.65 -4.56
CA SER A 11 -13.97 6.34 -5.59
C SER A 11 -12.53 5.87 -5.67
N PHE A 12 -11.94 5.37 -4.58
CA PHE A 12 -10.61 4.76 -4.60
C PHE A 12 -10.56 3.54 -5.54
N PHE A 13 -11.54 2.64 -5.43
CA PHE A 13 -11.61 1.45 -6.29
C PHE A 13 -11.99 1.76 -7.74
N ALA A 14 -12.60 2.92 -7.99
CA ALA A 14 -12.94 3.39 -9.33
C ALA A 14 -11.79 4.16 -10.00
N ASP A 15 -10.72 4.45 -9.28
CA ASP A 15 -9.57 5.17 -9.81
C ASP A 15 -8.90 4.35 -10.94
N PRO A 16 -8.69 4.91 -12.15
CA PRO A 16 -7.97 4.25 -13.23
C PRO A 16 -6.58 3.74 -12.84
N GLU A 17 -5.89 4.46 -11.95
CA GLU A 17 -4.57 4.06 -11.46
C GLU A 17 -4.65 2.81 -10.58
N ILE A 18 -5.73 2.66 -9.81
CA ILE A 18 -6.01 1.50 -8.96
C ILE A 18 -6.55 0.33 -9.78
N THR A 19 -7.53 0.57 -10.67
CA THR A 19 -8.17 -0.51 -11.45
C THR A 19 -7.18 -1.24 -12.36
N ALA A 20 -6.16 -0.53 -12.86
CA ALA A 20 -5.14 -1.09 -13.73
C ALA A 20 -4.04 -1.89 -13.01
N LEU A 21 -4.01 -1.91 -11.66
CA LEU A 21 -3.05 -2.69 -10.88
C LEU A 21 -3.35 -4.19 -10.90
N SER A 22 -2.31 -5.01 -10.69
CA SER A 22 -2.45 -6.42 -10.30
C SER A 22 -3.25 -6.55 -9.00
N LYS A 23 -3.72 -7.77 -8.71
CA LYS A 23 -4.50 -8.04 -7.50
C LYS A 23 -3.66 -7.81 -6.25
N GLU A 24 -2.39 -8.17 -6.28
CA GLU A 24 -1.41 -8.08 -5.20
C GLU A 24 -1.04 -6.62 -4.94
N ALA A 25 -0.74 -5.85 -6.00
CA ALA A 25 -0.50 -4.40 -5.88
C ALA A 25 -1.73 -3.64 -5.36
N LYS A 26 -2.96 -4.05 -5.73
CA LYS A 26 -4.20 -3.50 -5.15
C LYS A 26 -4.29 -3.75 -3.65
N LEU A 27 -3.96 -4.96 -3.19
CA LEU A 27 -3.99 -5.30 -1.77
C LEU A 27 -2.99 -4.45 -0.98
N ILE A 28 -1.76 -4.31 -1.50
CA ILE A 28 -0.74 -3.43 -0.91
C ILE A 28 -1.24 -1.98 -0.90
N ALA A 29 -1.79 -1.46 -2.00
CA ALA A 29 -2.31 -0.08 -2.07
C ALA A 29 -3.43 0.18 -1.04
N VAL A 30 -4.40 -0.74 -0.92
CA VAL A 30 -5.46 -0.69 0.10
C VAL A 30 -4.87 -0.64 1.51
N TYR A 31 -3.90 -1.51 1.79
CA TYR A 31 -3.26 -1.55 3.10
C TYR A 31 -2.48 -0.27 3.40
N LEU A 32 -1.73 0.24 2.44
CA LEU A 32 -0.97 1.48 2.58
C LEU A 32 -1.91 2.66 2.87
N VAL A 33 -3.06 2.76 2.20
CA VAL A 33 -4.04 3.82 2.48
C VAL A 33 -4.59 3.73 3.91
N LEU A 34 -4.96 2.52 4.36
CA LEU A 34 -5.45 2.30 5.73
C LEU A 34 -4.39 2.62 6.78
N TYR A 35 -3.16 2.16 6.55
CA TYR A 35 -2.06 2.35 7.48
C TYR A 35 -1.65 3.82 7.57
N SER A 36 -1.60 4.50 6.42
CA SER A 36 -1.33 5.94 6.33
C SER A 36 -2.36 6.76 7.09
N HIS A 37 -3.64 6.48 6.89
CA HIS A 37 -4.72 7.15 7.62
C HIS A 37 -4.62 6.90 9.13
N SER A 38 -4.31 5.67 9.56
CA SER A 38 -4.14 5.32 10.97
C SER A 38 -2.95 6.04 11.61
N LYS A 39 -1.87 6.26 10.85
CA LYS A 39 -0.62 6.86 11.33
C LYS A 39 -0.52 8.37 11.10
N LYS A 40 -1.45 8.98 10.36
CA LYS A 40 -1.36 10.37 9.89
C LYS A 40 0.02 10.67 9.27
N SER A 41 0.55 9.74 8.49
CA SER A 41 1.81 9.90 7.77
C SER A 41 1.60 9.42 6.33
N ARG A 42 2.55 9.69 5.44
CA ARG A 42 2.65 9.09 4.10
C ARG A 42 3.89 8.20 3.94
N SER A 43 4.83 8.30 4.88
CA SER A 43 6.05 7.50 4.90
C SER A 43 6.03 6.55 6.09
N PHE A 44 6.35 5.28 5.84
CA PHE A 44 6.37 4.25 6.89
C PHE A 44 7.46 3.24 6.64
N TYR A 45 8.01 2.77 7.74
CA TYR A 45 8.75 1.53 7.77
C TYR A 45 7.79 0.34 7.74
N MET A 46 7.97 -0.55 6.77
CA MET A 46 7.17 -1.76 6.58
C MET A 46 8.06 -2.96 6.27
N PRO A 47 8.31 -3.84 7.26
CA PRO A 47 9.06 -5.08 7.03
C PRO A 47 8.42 -5.92 5.92
N SER A 48 9.25 -6.60 5.11
CA SER A 48 8.78 -7.51 4.04
C SER A 48 7.80 -8.56 4.57
N GLU A 49 8.05 -9.09 5.77
CA GLU A 49 7.20 -10.08 6.46
C GLU A 49 5.74 -9.61 6.57
N HIS A 50 5.48 -8.31 6.74
CA HIS A 50 4.12 -7.78 6.80
C HIS A 50 3.45 -7.79 5.42
N LEU A 51 4.20 -7.54 4.35
CA LEU A 51 3.70 -7.59 2.99
C LEU A 51 3.46 -9.02 2.53
N GLU A 52 4.35 -9.94 2.91
CA GLU A 52 4.19 -11.39 2.69
C GLU A 52 2.89 -11.88 3.35
N LEU A 53 2.69 -11.56 4.64
CA LEU A 53 1.45 -11.87 5.35
C LEU A 53 0.20 -11.26 4.69
N LEU A 54 0.31 -10.03 4.18
CA LEU A 54 -0.80 -9.34 3.50
C LEU A 54 -1.22 -10.06 2.22
N LEU A 55 -0.25 -10.60 1.47
CA LEU A 55 -0.51 -11.37 0.26
C LEU A 55 -0.91 -12.83 0.55
N GLY A 56 -0.93 -13.24 1.82
CA GLY A 56 -1.23 -14.61 2.23
C GLY A 56 -0.07 -15.57 1.95
N LEU A 57 1.13 -15.03 1.75
CA LEU A 57 2.37 -15.79 1.57
C LEU A 57 2.83 -16.33 2.92
N ASN A 58 3.43 -17.51 2.89
CA ASN A 58 3.84 -18.20 4.10
C ASN A 58 5.15 -17.61 4.61
N VAL A 59 5.21 -17.09 5.85
CA VAL A 59 6.39 -16.40 6.44
C VAL A 59 7.69 -17.22 6.38
N ALA A 60 7.62 -18.54 6.18
CA ALA A 60 8.75 -19.37 5.75
C ALA A 60 8.98 -19.26 4.22
N SER A 61 8.97 -18.03 3.71
CA SER A 61 8.80 -17.67 2.30
C SER A 61 9.88 -18.28 1.43
N THR A 62 9.48 -18.86 0.31
CA THR A 62 10.41 -19.25 -0.74
C THR A 62 10.90 -17.99 -1.48
N PRO A 63 12.02 -18.03 -2.20
CA PRO A 63 12.47 -16.92 -3.03
C PRO A 63 11.43 -16.47 -4.08
N GLU A 64 10.52 -17.36 -4.49
CA GLU A 64 9.45 -17.06 -5.44
C GLU A 64 8.36 -16.20 -4.78
N ASP A 65 8.02 -16.46 -3.51
CA ASP A 65 7.06 -15.67 -2.73
C ASP A 65 7.57 -14.23 -2.52
N LEU A 66 8.88 -14.07 -2.29
CA LEU A 66 9.52 -12.75 -2.21
C LEU A 66 9.42 -11.98 -3.53
N GLY A 67 9.44 -12.70 -4.66
CA GLY A 67 9.26 -12.13 -6.00
C GLY A 67 7.88 -11.51 -6.19
N GLU A 68 6.81 -12.09 -5.65
CA GLU A 68 5.45 -11.53 -5.78
C GLU A 68 5.31 -10.18 -5.04
N VAL A 69 5.92 -10.08 -3.85
CA VAL A 69 5.95 -8.82 -3.08
C VAL A 69 6.76 -7.75 -3.84
N GLU A 70 7.94 -8.12 -4.33
CA GLU A 70 8.79 -7.20 -5.10
C GLU A 70 8.11 -6.75 -6.39
N ASP A 71 7.46 -7.64 -7.13
CA ASP A 71 6.73 -7.33 -8.36
C ASP A 71 5.57 -6.36 -8.10
N ALA A 72 4.81 -6.59 -7.03
CA ALA A 72 3.71 -5.71 -6.63
C ALA A 72 4.22 -4.31 -6.20
N LEU A 73 5.31 -4.25 -5.41
CA LEU A 73 5.95 -2.99 -5.04
C LEU A 73 6.53 -2.25 -6.25
N ASN A 74 7.15 -2.99 -7.17
CA ASN A 74 7.72 -2.43 -8.39
C ASN A 74 6.64 -1.90 -9.34
N GLU A 75 5.48 -2.57 -9.42
CA GLU A 75 4.33 -2.06 -10.16
C GLU A 75 3.83 -0.72 -9.60
N LEU A 76 3.68 -0.64 -8.26
CA LEU A 76 3.29 0.59 -7.58
C LEU A 76 4.33 1.70 -7.79
N SER A 77 5.62 1.35 -7.76
CA SER A 77 6.71 2.32 -7.94
C SER A 77 6.85 2.83 -9.36
N THR A 78 6.75 1.95 -10.36
CA THR A 78 6.80 2.30 -11.79
C THR A 78 5.69 3.27 -12.16
N ARG A 79 4.52 3.14 -11.53
CA ARG A 79 3.37 4.02 -11.71
C ARG A 79 3.42 5.28 -10.86
N LYS A 80 4.51 5.50 -10.10
CA LYS A 80 4.71 6.65 -9.19
C LYS A 80 3.65 6.78 -8.11
N LEU A 81 3.12 5.64 -7.65
CA LEU A 81 2.13 5.56 -6.60
C LEU A 81 2.78 5.41 -5.22
N VAL A 82 3.95 4.75 -5.19
CA VAL A 82 4.76 4.53 -4.00
C VAL A 82 6.23 4.67 -4.35
N GLU A 83 7.00 5.34 -3.49
CA GLU A 83 8.46 5.30 -3.51
C GLU A 83 8.96 4.28 -2.48
N TYR A 84 9.86 3.40 -2.92
CA TYR A 84 10.53 2.41 -2.08
C TYR A 84 12.04 2.70 -2.10
N ASP A 85 12.63 2.96 -0.94
CA ASP A 85 14.05 3.34 -0.83
C ASP A 85 15.01 2.15 -0.65
N GLY A 86 14.49 0.93 -0.55
CA GLY A 86 15.28 -0.29 -0.34
C GLY A 86 15.56 -0.63 1.13
N ASP A 87 15.31 0.30 2.07
CA ASP A 87 15.49 0.09 3.52
C ASP A 87 14.18 -0.30 4.21
N ASN A 88 13.27 -0.96 3.49
CA ASN A 88 11.90 -1.24 3.95
C ASN A 88 11.06 0.02 4.23
N CYS A 89 11.46 1.19 3.74
CA CYS A 89 10.65 2.40 3.84
C CYS A 89 9.81 2.58 2.58
N LEU A 90 8.50 2.72 2.78
CA LEU A 90 7.54 2.99 1.72
C LEU A 90 6.95 4.39 1.93
N THR A 91 7.01 5.22 0.90
CA THR A 91 6.36 6.53 0.87
C THR A 91 5.27 6.54 -0.18
N VAL A 92 4.02 6.76 0.23
CA VAL A 92 2.91 6.86 -0.71
C VAL A 92 2.90 8.24 -1.35
N THR A 93 3.09 8.30 -2.66
CA THR A 93 3.23 9.54 -3.44
C THR A 93 1.96 9.93 -4.19
N SER A 94 1.00 9.02 -4.33
CA SER A 94 -0.27 9.29 -4.99
C SER A 94 -1.17 10.20 -4.15
N ASN A 95 -2.13 10.83 -4.84
CA ASN A 95 -3.18 11.63 -4.22
C ASN A 95 -4.33 10.77 -3.63
N TRP A 96 -4.08 9.51 -3.29
CA TRP A 96 -5.09 8.64 -2.65
C TRP A 96 -5.52 9.14 -1.28
N PHE A 97 -4.81 10.12 -0.74
CA PHE A 97 -5.21 10.87 0.44
C PHE A 97 -5.85 12.17 -0.01
N SER A 98 -7.04 12.48 0.50
CA SER A 98 -7.36 13.89 0.67
C SER A 98 -6.38 14.43 1.70
N ASP A 99 -5.70 15.54 1.38
CA ASP A 99 -5.09 16.38 2.40
C ASP A 99 -6.21 16.77 3.38
N SER A 100 -6.38 15.99 4.46
CA SER A 100 -6.88 16.58 5.69
C SER A 100 -5.68 17.30 6.32
N ASP A 101 -5.15 18.29 5.60
CA ASP A 101 -4.23 19.27 6.15
C ASP A 101 -5.05 20.16 7.08
N GLY A 102 -4.88 19.91 8.37
CA GLY A 102 -5.50 20.68 9.42
C GLY A 102 -5.43 19.94 10.75
N GLU A 103 -4.24 19.91 11.33
CA GLU A 103 -3.90 19.55 12.73
C GLU A 103 -3.32 18.14 13.03
#